data_AF-A0A963PCX6-F1
#
_entry.id   AF-A0A963PCX6-F1
#
_cell.length_a   1.000
_cell.length_b   1.000
_cell.length_c   1.000
_cell.angle_alpha   90.00
_cell.angle_beta   90.00
_cell.angle_gamma   90.00
#
_symmetry.space_group_name_H-M   'P 1'
#
loop_
_entity.id
_entity.type
_entity.pdbx_description
1 polymer ?
#
loop_
_entity_poly.entity_id
_entity_poly.type
_entity_poly.pdbx_seq_one_letter_code
_entity_poly.pdbx_strand_id
1 'polypeptide(L)'
;MIVRRCRGATRWSRWSWKAVAVHAGTGPGGWTEMRRDGDTVDYHAATVLLELHRAETEGYLVALNGHPPAVNVIMRPDPSAADGRPMVIAVTASA
;
A
#
# COMPACT_ATOMS: atom_id res chain seq x y z
N MET A 1 -1.12 6.48 1.63
CA MET A 1 -0.72 5.22 0.97
C MET A 1 -1.22 5.19 -0.45
N ILE A 2 -0.31 4.91 -1.40
CA ILE A 2 -0.64 4.81 -2.82
C ILE A 2 -0.74 3.33 -3.20
N VAL A 3 -1.94 2.92 -3.62
CA VAL A 3 -2.24 1.57 -4.09
C VAL A 3 -2.53 1.62 -5.57
N ARG A 4 -1.79 0.83 -6.34
CA ARG A 4 -1.97 0.65 -7.76
C ARG A 4 -2.94 -0.48 -8.05
N ARG A 5 -3.92 -0.21 -8.90
CA ARG A 5 -4.74 -1.22 -9.58
C ARG A 5 -4.19 -1.44 -10.99
N CYS A 6 -3.91 -2.69 -11.34
CA CYS A 6 -3.59 -3.10 -12.72
C CYS A 6 -4.50 -4.26 -13.14
N ARG A 7 -4.58 -4.56 -14.45
CA ARG A 7 -5.15 -5.84 -14.90
C ARG A 7 -4.44 -7.01 -14.24
N GLY A 8 -5.21 -7.94 -13.68
CA GLY A 8 -4.63 -9.14 -13.10
C GLY A 8 -3.99 -10.01 -14.16
N ALA A 9 -2.86 -10.64 -13.81
CA ALA A 9 -2.10 -11.49 -14.72
C ALA A 9 -2.75 -12.87 -14.95
N THR A 10 -3.83 -13.20 -14.21
CA THR A 10 -4.47 -14.51 -14.25
C THR A 10 -5.97 -14.38 -14.52
N ARG A 11 -6.57 -15.45 -15.06
CA ARG A 11 -8.03 -15.51 -15.31
C ARG A 11 -8.90 -15.41 -14.05
N TRP A 12 -8.32 -15.69 -12.89
CA TRP A 12 -9.02 -15.77 -11.61
C TRP A 12 -9.04 -14.45 -10.85
N SER A 13 -8.27 -13.46 -11.30
CA SER A 13 -8.30 -12.12 -10.73
C SER A 13 -8.31 -11.10 -11.86
N ARG A 14 -9.44 -10.39 -11.99
CA ARG A 14 -9.57 -9.32 -12.98
C ARG A 14 -8.63 -8.16 -12.68
N TRP A 15 -8.36 -7.90 -11.39
CA TRP A 15 -7.58 -6.76 -10.92
C TRP A 15 -6.50 -7.21 -9.94
N SER A 16 -5.29 -6.72 -10.14
CA SER A 16 -4.19 -6.85 -9.18
C SER A 16 -4.04 -5.53 -8.43
N TRP A 17 -3.91 -5.62 -7.10
CA TRP A 17 -3.72 -4.49 -6.21
C TRP A 17 -2.35 -4.56 -5.56
N LYS A 18 -1.56 -3.49 -5.65
CA LYS A 18 -0.21 -3.43 -5.10
C LYS A 18 0.03 -2.08 -4.43
N ALA A 19 0.56 -2.08 -3.21
CA ALA A 19 1.12 -0.86 -2.62
C ALA A 19 2.38 -0.46 -3.39
N VAL A 20 2.41 0.76 -3.93
CA VAL A 20 3.51 1.24 -4.79
C VAL A 20 4.29 2.39 -4.19
N ALA A 21 3.70 3.13 -3.24
CA ALA A 21 4.39 4.22 -2.56
C ALA A 21 3.70 4.57 -1.24
N VAL A 22 4.51 5.14 -0.33
CA VAL A 22 4.05 5.72 0.94
C VAL A 22 4.25 7.22 0.86
N HIS A 23 3.25 7.98 1.30
CA HIS A 23 3.31 9.43 1.41
C HIS A 23 2.98 9.81 2.85
N ALA A 24 3.90 10.50 3.51
CA ALA A 24 3.73 10.97 4.87
C ALA A 24 3.05 12.35 4.87
N GLY A 25 2.19 12.62 5.86
CA GLY A 25 1.59 13.95 6.05
C GLY A 25 0.39 14.29 5.15
N THR A 26 -0.12 13.35 4.35
CA THR A 26 -1.39 13.56 3.63
C THR A 26 -2.60 13.45 4.55
N GLY A 27 -3.69 14.14 4.20
CA GLY A 27 -4.98 14.00 4.86
C GLY A 27 -5.54 12.56 4.81
N PRO A 28 -6.70 12.30 5.42
CA PRO A 28 -7.31 10.97 5.37
C PRO A 28 -7.46 10.53 3.91
N GLY A 29 -7.01 9.30 3.61
CA GLY A 29 -7.21 8.73 2.28
C GLY A 29 -8.69 8.47 1.99
N GLY A 30 -8.98 7.93 0.81
CA GLY A 30 -10.38 7.73 0.40
C GLY A 30 -10.52 7.14 -0.98
N TRP A 31 -9.52 6.36 -1.41
CA TRP A 31 -9.44 5.85 -2.79
C TRP A 31 -9.49 6.94 -3.85
N THR A 32 -8.87 8.10 -3.57
CA THR A 32 -8.79 9.20 -4.53
C THR A 32 -7.85 8.82 -5.66
N GLU A 33 -8.33 8.89 -6.90
CA GLU A 33 -7.50 8.65 -8.07
C GLU A 33 -6.44 9.75 -8.19
N MET A 34 -5.16 9.38 -8.21
CA MET A 34 -4.04 10.31 -8.35
C MET A 34 -3.53 10.35 -9.78
N ARG A 35 -3.49 9.19 -10.44
CA ARG A 35 -2.97 9.04 -11.80
C ARG A 35 -3.59 7.83 -12.48
N ARG A 36 -3.82 7.93 -13.78
CA ARG A 36 -4.23 6.83 -14.65
C ARG A 36 -3.35 6.74 -15.88
N ASP A 37 -3.04 5.51 -16.27
CA ASP A 37 -2.28 5.17 -17.45
C ASP A 37 -2.84 3.88 -18.05
N GLY A 38 -3.68 4.03 -19.07
CA GLY A 38 -4.51 2.96 -19.62
C GLY A 38 -5.36 2.28 -18.53
N ASP A 39 -5.13 0.98 -18.34
CA ASP A 39 -5.81 0.16 -17.33
C ASP A 39 -5.16 0.22 -15.94
N THR A 40 -4.05 0.95 -15.80
CA THR A 40 -3.33 1.11 -14.53
C THR A 40 -3.78 2.39 -13.84
N VAL A 41 -4.21 2.28 -12.59
CA VAL A 41 -4.67 3.45 -11.80
C VAL A 41 -3.99 3.46 -10.44
N ASP A 42 -3.40 4.59 -10.07
CA ASP A 42 -2.79 4.83 -8.78
C ASP A 42 -3.77 5.60 -7.89
N TYR A 43 -4.14 5.03 -6.75
CA TYR A 43 -5.08 5.60 -5.79
C TYR A 43 -4.41 5.99 -4.49
N HIS A 44 -4.79 7.13 -3.93
CA HIS A 44 -4.57 7.42 -2.52
C HIS A 44 -5.58 6.65 -1.66
N ALA A 45 -5.26 5.40 -1.35
CA ALA A 45 -6.18 4.46 -0.70
C ALA A 45 -6.50 4.84 0.75
N ALA A 46 -5.47 5.10 1.55
CA ALA A 46 -5.62 5.37 2.98
C ALA A 46 -4.42 6.15 3.54
N THR A 47 -4.61 6.83 4.66
CA THR A 47 -3.50 7.31 5.51
C THR A 47 -3.60 6.55 6.81
N VAL A 48 -2.60 5.73 7.10
CA VAL A 48 -2.55 4.88 8.29
C VAL A 48 -1.29 5.20 9.07
N LEU A 49 -1.32 4.92 10.37
CA LEU A 49 -0.16 5.11 11.23
C LEU A 49 0.94 4.11 10.86
N LEU A 50 2.17 4.62 10.78
CA LEU A 50 3.38 3.80 10.75
C LEU A 50 3.76 3.56 12.21
N GLU A 51 3.62 2.32 12.67
CA GLU A 51 4.02 1.95 14.02
C GLU A 51 5.51 1.59 14.03
N LEU A 52 6.27 2.26 14.90
CA LEU A 52 7.68 2.01 15.13
C LEU A 52 7.88 1.61 16.60
N HIS A 53 8.28 0.37 16.82
CA HIS A 53 8.71 -0.15 18.11
C HIS A 53 10.21 0.02 18.31
N ARG A 54 10.60 0.63 19.43
CA ARG A 54 12.02 0.82 19.80
C ARG A 54 12.85 -0.48 19.79
N ALA A 55 12.21 -1.62 20.03
CA ALA A 55 12.88 -2.93 20.07
C ALA A 55 13.26 -3.45 18.68
N GLU A 56 12.69 -2.91 17.61
CA GLU A 56 12.93 -3.32 16.23
C GLU A 56 13.81 -2.33 15.46
N THR A 57 14.51 -1.43 16.18
CA THR A 57 15.34 -0.37 15.58
C THR A 57 16.38 -0.91 14.59
N GLU A 58 16.97 -2.08 14.88
CA GLU A 58 17.91 -2.74 13.95
C GLU A 58 17.24 -3.18 12.64
N GLY A 59 16.01 -3.71 12.72
CA GLY A 59 15.21 -4.07 11.54
C GLY A 59 14.90 -2.83 10.68
N TYR A 60 14.62 -1.70 11.32
CA TYR A 60 14.38 -0.43 10.62
C TYR A 60 15.63 0.08 9.92
N LEU A 61 16.80 -0.03 10.55
CA LEU A 61 18.07 0.33 9.91
C LEU A 61 18.30 -0.50 8.64
N VAL A 62 18.01 -1.80 8.67
CA VAL A 62 18.15 -2.66 7.48
C VAL A 62 17.16 -2.25 6.39
N ALA A 63 15.87 -2.13 6.73
CA ALA A 63 14.83 -1.84 5.74
C ALA A 63 14.98 -0.44 5.12
N LEU A 64 15.28 0.58 5.93
CA LEU A 64 15.36 1.97 5.49
C LEU A 64 16.71 2.33 4.84
N ASN A 65 17.80 1.62 5.15
CA ASN A 65 19.06 1.75 4.41
C ASN A 65 19.16 0.81 3.19
N GLY A 66 18.11 0.01 2.94
CA GLY A 66 17.97 -0.75 1.70
C GLY A 66 18.00 0.16 0.46
N HIS A 67 18.32 -0.42 -0.70
CA HIS A 67 18.33 0.30 -1.97
C HIS A 67 17.44 -0.43 -2.99
N PRO A 68 16.17 -0.01 -3.16
CA PRO A 68 15.53 1.13 -2.51
C PRO A 68 15.14 0.86 -1.04
N PRO A 69 14.90 1.91 -0.24
CA PRO A 69 14.33 1.77 1.10
C PRO A 69 12.98 1.04 1.02
N ALA A 70 12.74 0.12 1.96
CA ALA A 70 11.55 -0.71 1.98
C ALA A 70 10.72 -0.49 3.25
N VAL A 71 9.40 -0.53 3.08
CA VAL A 71 8.42 -0.61 4.16
C VAL A 71 7.35 -1.61 3.75
N ASN A 72 6.77 -2.29 4.73
CA ASN A 72 5.78 -3.33 4.54
C ASN A 72 4.37 -2.77 4.75
N VAL A 73 3.46 -3.08 3.83
CA VAL A 73 2.07 -2.61 3.86
C VAL A 73 1.14 -3.80 4.03
N ILE A 74 0.39 -3.81 5.11
CA ILE A 74 -0.58 -4.86 5.40
C ILE A 74 -1.90 -4.50 4.74
N MET A 75 -2.26 -5.29 3.73
CA MET A 75 -3.52 -5.17 2.99
C MET A 75 -4.39 -6.40 3.22
N ARG A 76 -5.69 -6.19 3.38
CA ARG A 76 -6.68 -7.25 3.58
C ARG A 76 -7.80 -7.13 2.56
N PRO A 77 -8.37 -8.23 2.05
CA PRO A 77 -9.59 -8.15 1.24
C PRO A 77 -10.71 -7.43 2.01
N ASP A 78 -11.38 -6.49 1.35
CA ASP A 78 -12.60 -5.88 1.88
C ASP A 78 -13.81 -6.68 1.37
N PRO A 79 -14.53 -7.42 2.22
CA PRO A 79 -15.71 -8.17 1.78
C PRO A 79 -16.88 -7.27 1.36
N SER A 80 -16.87 -5.99 1.76
CA SER A 80 -17.91 -5.01 1.40
C SER A 80 -17.62 -4.28 0.09
N ALA A 81 -16.40 -4.37 -0.44
CA ALA A 81 -16.02 -3.69 -1.67
C ALA A 81 -16.40 -4.49 -2.92
N ALA A 82 -17.42 -4.02 -3.63
CA ALA A 82 -17.89 -4.65 -4.87
C ALA A 82 -16.81 -4.72 -5.99
N ASP A 83 -15.81 -3.83 -5.96
CA ASP A 83 -14.69 -3.79 -6.91
C ASP A 83 -13.47 -4.64 -6.47
N GLY A 84 -13.56 -5.29 -5.30
CA GLY A 84 -12.51 -6.12 -4.73
C GLY A 84 -11.29 -5.34 -4.26
N ARG A 85 -11.41 -4.03 -3.99
CA ARG A 85 -10.32 -3.23 -3.45
C ARG A 85 -9.96 -3.69 -2.02
N PRO A 86 -8.67 -3.81 -1.68
CA PRO A 86 -8.27 -4.25 -0.35
C PRO A 86 -8.27 -3.11 0.67
N MET A 87 -8.68 -3.36 1.91
CA MET A 87 -8.45 -2.43 3.01
C MET A 87 -6.95 -2.34 3.33
N VAL A 88 -6.44 -1.12 3.53
CA VAL A 88 -5.10 -0.89 4.07
C VAL A 88 -5.21 -0.84 5.59
N ILE A 89 -4.52 -1.74 6.29
CA ILE A 89 -4.67 -1.92 7.74
C ILE A 89 -3.55 -1.20 8.50
N ALA A 90 -2.30 -1.46 8.13
CA ALA A 90 -1.13 -0.97 8.85
C ALA A 90 0.10 -0.92 7.94
N VAL A 91 1.12 -0.21 8.42
CA VAL A 91 2.41 -0.08 7.76
C VAL A 91 3.48 -0.30 8.80
N THR A 92 4.49 -1.10 8.46
CA THR A 92 5.63 -1.39 9.32
C THR A 92 6.93 -1.20 8.55
N ALA A 93 8.01 -0.91 9.27
CA ALA A 93 9.35 -0.82 8.70
C ALA A 93 10.27 -1.97 9.16
N SER A 94 9.74 -2.91 9.95
CA SER A 94 10.49 -4.09 10.42
C SER A 94 10.68 -5.06 9.25
N ALA A 95 11.89 -5.56 9.08
CA ALA A 95 12.30 -6.49 8.02
C ALA A 95 12.12 -7.94 8.46
#